data_AF-A0A2N1A3W7-F1
#
_entry.id   AF-A0A2N1A3W7-F1
#
_cell.length_a   1.000
_cell.length_b   1.000
_cell.length_c   1.000
_cell.angle_alpha   90.00
_cell.angle_beta   90.00
_cell.angle_gamma   90.00
#
_symmetry.space_group_name_H-M   'P 1'
#
loop_
_entity.id
_entity.type
_entity.pdbx_description
1 polymer ?
#
loop_
_entity_poly.entity_id
_entity_poly.type
_entity_poly.pdbx_seq_one_letter_code
_entity_poly.pdbx_strand_id
1 'polypeptide(L)'
;MQTIYLVLTLGLLWLNIAGLTLATHRFLPDNHLSRSTGIIVLCLVLFFIEHFVGLGTLNWVWPFTSCIAAYLVYKNKGKKDESQFWRAEVIFGLAFFYCFAWRFSFPTIYPSSERITDLYFISNYLPGNTLPPIDNWNPPHAFDFYYAFQHYAAALVGRILSFDPGTTYNVAFALITSLTITLAWSLASKFIKSRALKILLVATMVFGGTGISPLAHLAFNGVEPAKDDSAQEQTRYQQRQAHDAFKMLIYSARFVGSREDVTLDDVHNATSLSRTIFPGTLPETLPKKGWEARELPMENFGYQFFVGDYHPPLGGFFLLLFTLALLASIESGLKVKLLQAIVGFSVPVMLITNTWTFPLQGLLLMGWVVYRYWLACLFILSLPIFPMAH
;
A
#
# COMPACT_ATOMS: atom_id res chain seq x y z
N MET A 1 -1.38 -24.10 -9.57
CA MET A 1 -0.49 -23.66 -10.68
C MET A 1 0.80 -24.46 -10.65
N GLN A 2 1.36 -24.83 -11.80
CA GLN A 2 2.73 -25.34 -11.85
C GLN A 2 3.70 -24.20 -11.50
N THR A 3 4.67 -24.42 -10.61
CA THR A 3 5.61 -23.38 -10.14
C THR A 3 6.30 -22.64 -11.28
N ILE A 4 6.63 -23.34 -12.38
CA ILE A 4 7.21 -22.76 -13.59
C ILE A 4 6.31 -21.70 -14.19
N TYR A 5 5.01 -21.98 -14.32
CA TYR A 5 4.03 -21.02 -14.86
C TYR A 5 4.01 -19.75 -14.01
N LEU A 6 3.96 -19.88 -12.69
CA LEU A 6 3.95 -18.73 -11.78
C LEU A 6 5.23 -17.88 -11.91
N VAL A 7 6.41 -18.53 -11.92
CA VAL A 7 7.70 -17.83 -12.07
C VAL A 7 7.76 -17.08 -13.39
N LEU A 8 7.33 -17.70 -14.50
CA LEU A 8 7.32 -17.06 -15.81
C LEU A 8 6.36 -15.87 -15.85
N THR A 9 5.15 -16.02 -15.32
CA THR A 9 4.15 -14.93 -15.34
C THR A 9 4.55 -13.77 -14.43
N LEU A 10 5.17 -14.04 -13.28
CA LEU A 10 5.77 -13.00 -12.43
C LEU A 10 6.95 -12.31 -13.12
N GLY A 11 7.77 -13.06 -13.86
CA GLY A 11 8.85 -12.52 -14.69
C GLY A 11 8.32 -11.60 -15.78
N LEU A 12 7.22 -11.96 -16.43
CA LEU A 12 6.52 -11.12 -17.41
C LEU A 12 5.96 -9.86 -16.77
N LEU A 13 5.30 -9.97 -15.61
CA LEU A 13 4.81 -8.82 -14.85
C LEU A 13 5.94 -7.84 -14.54
N TRP A 14 7.04 -8.35 -13.99
CA TRP A 14 8.21 -7.53 -13.68
C TRP A 14 8.75 -6.85 -14.94
N LEU A 15 9.00 -7.61 -16.01
CA LEU A 15 9.53 -7.06 -17.26
C LEU A 15 8.65 -5.91 -17.78
N ASN A 16 7.33 -6.08 -17.78
CA ASN A 16 6.39 -5.05 -18.21
C ASN A 16 6.46 -3.79 -17.32
N ILE A 17 6.53 -3.96 -16.01
CA ILE A 17 6.69 -2.85 -15.05
C ILE A 17 8.04 -2.14 -15.25
N ALA A 18 9.12 -2.88 -15.48
CA ALA A 18 10.45 -2.34 -15.76
C ALA A 18 10.46 -1.53 -17.07
N GLY A 19 9.83 -2.06 -18.13
CA GLY A 19 9.64 -1.36 -19.40
C GLY A 19 8.83 -0.07 -19.23
N LEU A 20 7.71 -0.12 -18.49
CA LEU A 20 6.89 1.05 -18.18
C LEU A 20 7.66 2.09 -17.35
N THR A 21 8.50 1.64 -16.42
CA THR A 21 9.40 2.50 -15.63
C THR A 21 10.36 3.25 -16.55
N LEU A 22 11.02 2.56 -17.48
CA LEU A 22 11.91 3.21 -18.45
C LEU A 22 11.17 4.13 -19.42
N ALA A 23 9.95 3.76 -19.83
CA ALA A 23 9.11 4.59 -20.68
C ALA A 23 8.72 5.90 -20.00
N THR A 24 8.51 5.90 -18.68
CA THR A 24 8.10 7.09 -17.91
C THR A 24 9.27 7.87 -17.34
N HIS A 25 10.43 7.22 -17.12
CA HIS A 25 11.62 7.84 -16.54
C HIS A 25 12.12 9.06 -17.31
N ARG A 26 11.90 9.10 -18.62
CA ARG A 26 12.22 10.28 -19.44
C ARG A 26 11.56 11.58 -18.92
N PHE A 27 10.41 11.47 -18.27
CA PHE A 27 9.63 12.61 -17.78
C PHE A 27 9.81 12.89 -16.29
N LEU A 28 10.39 11.97 -15.52
CA LEU A 28 10.39 12.04 -14.05
C LEU A 28 11.82 12.03 -13.49
N PRO A 29 12.01 12.42 -12.21
CA PRO A 29 13.36 12.62 -11.64
C PRO A 29 14.00 11.32 -11.11
N ASP A 30 13.22 10.31 -10.75
CA ASP A 30 13.73 9.01 -10.29
C ASP A 30 12.84 7.84 -10.72
N ASN A 31 13.43 6.64 -10.74
CA ASN A 31 12.79 5.42 -11.24
C ASN A 31 11.59 4.98 -10.39
N HIS A 32 11.57 5.26 -9.09
CA HIS A 32 10.46 4.86 -8.21
C HIS A 32 9.21 5.70 -8.50
N LEU A 33 9.37 7.02 -8.59
CA LEU A 33 8.29 7.92 -9.05
C LEU A 33 7.85 7.60 -10.48
N SER A 34 8.79 7.24 -11.35
CA SER A 34 8.51 6.85 -12.74
C SER A 34 7.60 5.64 -12.80
N ARG A 35 7.97 4.56 -12.09
CA ARG A 35 7.17 3.35 -11.99
C ARG A 35 5.76 3.62 -11.49
N SER A 36 5.63 4.31 -10.34
CA SER A 36 4.35 4.61 -9.73
C SER A 36 3.48 5.49 -10.62
N THR A 37 4.05 6.55 -11.21
CA THR A 37 3.30 7.43 -12.14
C THR A 37 2.85 6.68 -13.38
N GLY A 38 3.72 5.85 -13.97
CA GLY A 38 3.38 5.07 -15.16
C GLY A 38 2.24 4.09 -14.91
N ILE A 39 2.26 3.40 -13.78
CA ILE A 39 1.18 2.47 -13.39
C ILE A 39 -0.12 3.24 -13.15
N ILE A 40 -0.08 4.32 -12.35
CA ILE A 40 -1.25 5.17 -12.08
C ILE A 40 -1.88 5.64 -13.39
N VAL A 41 -1.10 6.29 -14.26
CA VAL A 41 -1.59 6.86 -15.52
C VAL A 41 -2.14 5.78 -16.45
N LEU A 42 -1.44 4.65 -16.60
CA LEU A 42 -1.93 3.55 -17.42
C LEU A 42 -3.28 3.03 -16.92
N CYS A 43 -3.38 2.72 -15.63
CA CYS A 43 -4.61 2.25 -15.02
C CYS A 43 -5.74 3.26 -15.15
N LEU A 44 -5.48 4.56 -14.96
CA LEU A 44 -6.49 5.60 -15.08
C LEU A 44 -7.00 5.80 -16.50
N VAL A 45 -6.11 5.75 -17.49
CA VAL A 45 -6.51 5.87 -18.90
C VAL A 45 -7.44 4.71 -19.27
N LEU A 46 -7.10 3.49 -18.86
CA LEU A 46 -7.96 2.33 -19.11
C LEU A 46 -9.26 2.39 -18.30
N PHE A 47 -9.20 2.83 -17.04
CA PHE A 47 -10.37 3.03 -16.19
C PHE A 47 -11.34 4.04 -16.82
N PHE A 48 -10.81 5.16 -17.31
CA PHE A 48 -11.60 6.17 -18.02
C PHE A 48 -12.22 5.61 -19.30
N ILE A 49 -11.45 4.91 -20.14
CA ILE A 49 -11.96 4.30 -21.37
C ILE A 49 -13.09 3.32 -21.08
N GLU A 50 -12.97 2.52 -20.02
CA GLU A 50 -13.99 1.53 -19.67
C GLU A 50 -15.32 2.11 -19.17
N HIS A 51 -15.39 3.41 -18.82
CA HIS A 51 -16.69 4.07 -18.61
C HIS A 51 -17.49 4.22 -19.92
N PHE A 52 -16.84 4.10 -21.08
CA PHE A 52 -17.47 4.22 -22.38
C PHE A 52 -17.55 2.87 -23.11
N VAL A 53 -16.50 2.05 -23.02
CA VAL A 53 -16.39 0.79 -23.74
C VAL A 53 -15.70 -0.26 -22.88
N GLY A 54 -16.42 -1.34 -22.54
CA GLY A 54 -15.84 -2.51 -21.88
C GLY A 54 -14.72 -3.15 -22.71
N LEU A 55 -13.51 -3.23 -22.14
CA LEU A 55 -12.33 -3.75 -22.82
C LEU A 55 -12.25 -5.29 -22.81
N GLY A 56 -13.12 -5.97 -22.08
CA GLY A 56 -13.18 -7.42 -22.00
C GLY A 56 -11.88 -8.05 -21.49
N THR A 57 -11.46 -9.14 -22.11
CA THR A 57 -10.21 -9.83 -21.78
C THR A 57 -9.02 -9.17 -22.46
N LEU A 58 -7.93 -8.97 -21.70
CA LEU A 58 -6.73 -8.24 -22.14
C LEU A 58 -5.50 -9.14 -22.27
N ASN A 59 -5.68 -10.46 -22.22
CA ASN A 59 -4.58 -11.42 -22.21
C ASN A 59 -3.77 -11.46 -23.52
N TRP A 60 -4.33 -11.00 -24.63
CA TRP A 60 -3.63 -10.89 -25.90
C TRP A 60 -2.61 -9.74 -25.91
N VAL A 61 -2.66 -8.82 -24.94
CA VAL A 61 -1.83 -7.61 -24.91
C VAL A 61 -0.42 -7.89 -24.38
N TRP A 62 -0.25 -8.85 -23.45
CA TRP A 62 1.03 -9.06 -22.77
C TRP A 62 2.20 -9.39 -23.71
N PRO A 63 2.07 -10.15 -24.83
CA PRO A 63 3.20 -10.41 -25.72
C PRO A 63 3.76 -9.12 -26.32
N PHE A 64 2.87 -8.20 -26.73
CA PHE A 64 3.26 -6.93 -27.33
C PHE A 64 3.90 -6.01 -26.29
N THR A 65 3.31 -5.89 -25.11
CA THR A 65 3.87 -5.05 -24.04
C THR A 65 5.19 -5.61 -23.53
N SER A 66 5.35 -6.93 -23.45
CA SER A 66 6.60 -7.59 -23.09
C SER A 66 7.70 -7.37 -24.14
N CYS A 67 7.38 -7.45 -25.43
CA CYS A 67 8.32 -7.14 -26.51
C CYS A 67 8.78 -5.67 -26.44
N ILE A 68 7.85 -4.74 -26.26
CA ILE A 68 8.17 -3.30 -26.09
C ILE A 68 9.03 -3.09 -24.84
N ALA A 69 8.68 -3.73 -23.73
CA ALA A 69 9.42 -3.64 -22.47
C ALA A 69 10.85 -4.17 -22.62
N ALA A 70 11.02 -5.34 -23.23
CA ALA A 70 12.33 -5.92 -23.52
C ALA A 70 13.17 -5.00 -24.41
N TYR A 71 12.56 -4.43 -25.46
CA TYR A 71 13.22 -3.43 -26.32
C TYR A 71 13.66 -2.19 -25.52
N LEU A 72 12.81 -1.67 -24.64
CA LEU A 72 13.16 -0.51 -23.81
C LEU A 72 14.30 -0.82 -22.84
N VAL A 73 14.30 -1.99 -22.20
CA VAL A 73 15.41 -2.45 -21.35
C VAL A 73 16.70 -2.57 -22.16
N TYR A 74 16.64 -3.23 -23.32
CA TYR A 74 17.80 -3.38 -24.21
C TYR A 74 18.35 -2.03 -24.68
N LYS A 75 17.48 -1.10 -25.10
CA LYS A 75 17.86 0.24 -25.59
C LYS A 75 18.51 1.11 -24.49
N ASN A 76 18.21 0.85 -23.23
CA ASN A 76 18.79 1.61 -22.10
C ASN A 76 20.06 0.96 -21.54
N LYS A 77 20.48 -0.21 -22.04
CA LYS A 77 21.76 -0.84 -21.72
C LYS A 77 22.93 0.06 -22.13
N GLY A 78 23.93 0.20 -21.27
CA GLY A 78 25.12 1.02 -21.49
C GLY A 78 24.93 2.53 -21.31
N LYS A 79 23.72 3.01 -20.98
CA LYS A 79 23.50 4.43 -20.67
C LYS A 79 24.06 4.77 -19.28
N LYS A 80 24.45 6.03 -19.09
CA LYS A 80 24.99 6.54 -17.81
C LYS A 80 24.10 6.22 -16.60
N ASP A 81 22.77 6.25 -16.79
CA ASP A 81 21.79 6.05 -15.73
C ASP A 81 21.37 4.58 -15.53
N GLU A 82 21.94 3.64 -16.29
CA GLU A 82 21.64 2.20 -16.18
C GLU A 82 21.86 1.68 -14.74
N SER A 83 22.95 2.12 -14.09
CA SER A 83 23.24 1.72 -12.71
C SER A 83 22.17 2.18 -11.72
N GLN A 84 21.55 3.34 -11.95
CA GLN A 84 20.47 3.85 -11.10
C GLN A 84 19.17 3.09 -11.33
N PHE A 85 18.90 2.72 -12.59
CA PHE A 85 17.78 1.86 -12.95
C PHE A 85 17.86 0.51 -12.25
N TRP A 86 18.96 -0.24 -12.41
CA TRP A 86 19.10 -1.56 -11.78
C TRP A 86 19.07 -1.51 -10.24
N ARG A 87 19.60 -0.45 -9.63
CA ARG A 87 19.45 -0.25 -8.18
C ARG A 87 17.99 -0.12 -7.77
N ALA A 88 17.19 0.64 -8.53
CA ALA A 88 15.76 0.79 -8.28
C ALA A 88 14.97 -0.50 -8.56
N GLU A 89 15.40 -1.31 -9.53
CA GLU A 89 14.84 -2.64 -9.79
C GLU A 89 15.15 -3.62 -8.64
N VAL A 90 16.37 -3.62 -8.10
CA VAL A 90 16.72 -4.45 -6.93
C VAL A 90 15.87 -4.08 -5.72
N ILE A 91 15.71 -2.80 -5.43
CA ILE A 91 14.90 -2.34 -4.29
C ILE A 91 13.43 -2.76 -4.47
N PHE A 92 12.89 -2.60 -5.68
CA PHE A 92 11.55 -3.06 -6.01
C PHE A 92 11.41 -4.57 -5.89
N GLY A 93 12.36 -5.33 -6.43
CA GLY A 93 12.40 -6.77 -6.35
C GLY A 93 12.42 -7.29 -4.92
N LEU A 94 13.26 -6.70 -4.07
CA LEU A 94 13.33 -7.06 -2.66
C LEU A 94 12.00 -6.77 -1.95
N ALA A 95 11.38 -5.61 -2.20
CA ALA A 95 10.09 -5.27 -1.63
C ALA A 95 8.97 -6.19 -2.14
N PHE A 96 8.90 -6.40 -3.46
CA PHE A 96 7.89 -7.22 -4.12
C PHE A 96 7.98 -8.68 -3.68
N PHE A 97 9.18 -9.29 -3.74
CA PHE A 97 9.33 -10.69 -3.34
C PHE A 97 9.19 -10.90 -1.84
N TYR A 98 9.52 -9.92 -1.02
CA TYR A 98 9.18 -9.98 0.40
C TYR A 98 7.65 -10.03 0.60
N CYS A 99 6.91 -9.08 0.03
CA CYS A 99 5.45 -9.07 0.13
C CYS A 99 4.81 -10.31 -0.51
N PHE A 100 5.33 -10.73 -1.66
CA PHE A 100 4.87 -11.92 -2.36
C PHE A 100 5.15 -13.20 -1.57
N ALA A 101 6.31 -13.35 -0.94
CA ALA A 101 6.64 -14.52 -0.13
C ALA A 101 5.65 -14.70 1.04
N TRP A 102 5.21 -13.60 1.66
CA TRP A 102 4.16 -13.63 2.68
C TRP A 102 2.82 -14.10 2.10
N ARG A 103 2.38 -13.48 1.01
CA ARG A 103 1.11 -13.86 0.34
C ARG A 103 1.15 -15.26 -0.26
N PHE A 104 2.32 -15.73 -0.71
CA PHE A 104 2.50 -17.05 -1.28
C PHE A 104 2.55 -18.14 -0.20
N SER A 105 3.13 -17.83 0.98
CA SER A 105 3.13 -18.73 2.13
C SER A 105 1.74 -18.88 2.74
N PHE A 106 0.94 -17.81 2.71
CA PHE A 106 -0.42 -17.77 3.25
C PHE A 106 -1.43 -17.23 2.22
N PRO A 107 -1.70 -17.98 1.13
CA PRO A 107 -2.47 -17.47 -0.01
C PRO A 107 -3.98 -17.46 0.23
N THR A 108 -4.45 -18.15 1.27
CA THR A 108 -5.88 -18.32 1.53
C THR A 108 -6.55 -17.00 1.89
N ILE A 109 -7.68 -16.75 1.22
CA ILE A 109 -8.54 -15.59 1.44
C ILE A 109 -9.71 -16.09 2.31
N TYR A 110 -9.63 -15.84 3.61
CA TYR A 110 -10.65 -16.23 4.58
C TYR A 110 -11.68 -15.11 4.79
N PRO A 111 -12.93 -15.44 5.16
CA PRO A 111 -13.98 -14.48 5.53
C PRO A 111 -13.71 -13.87 6.91
N SER A 112 -12.62 -13.10 7.00
CA SER A 112 -12.24 -12.31 8.16
C SER A 112 -11.95 -10.89 7.69
N SER A 113 -12.46 -9.87 8.37
CA SER A 113 -12.31 -8.47 7.94
C SER A 113 -12.87 -8.27 6.51
N GLU A 114 -12.18 -7.48 5.67
CA GLU A 114 -12.66 -7.05 4.35
C GLU A 114 -12.13 -7.90 3.17
N ARG A 115 -11.36 -8.96 3.41
CA ARG A 115 -10.70 -9.74 2.34
C ARG A 115 -11.65 -10.30 1.28
N ILE A 116 -12.79 -10.84 1.73
CA ILE A 116 -13.79 -11.41 0.81
C ILE A 116 -14.51 -10.28 0.05
N THR A 117 -14.78 -9.17 0.73
CA THR A 117 -15.33 -7.95 0.11
C THR A 117 -14.40 -7.43 -0.99
N ASP A 118 -13.10 -7.33 -0.71
CA ASP A 118 -12.11 -6.86 -1.68
C ASP A 118 -11.94 -7.83 -2.86
N LEU A 119 -11.97 -9.14 -2.61
CA LEU A 119 -11.97 -10.17 -3.66
C LEU A 119 -13.23 -10.06 -4.53
N TYR A 120 -14.38 -9.81 -3.92
CA TYR A 120 -15.65 -9.57 -4.59
C TYR A 120 -15.57 -8.31 -5.48
N PHE A 121 -15.01 -7.21 -4.98
CA PHE A 121 -14.81 -5.99 -5.77
C PHE A 121 -13.90 -6.22 -6.98
N ILE A 122 -12.76 -6.91 -6.81
CA ILE A 122 -11.88 -7.30 -7.92
C ILE A 122 -12.65 -8.15 -8.94
N SER A 123 -13.46 -9.10 -8.47
CA SER A 123 -14.20 -10.03 -9.31
C SER A 123 -15.26 -9.35 -10.19
N ASN A 124 -15.84 -8.21 -9.76
CA ASN A 124 -16.74 -7.41 -10.59
C ASN A 124 -16.02 -6.76 -11.79
N TYR A 125 -14.73 -6.44 -11.66
CA TYR A 125 -13.95 -5.81 -12.72
C TYR A 125 -13.22 -6.80 -13.65
N LEU A 126 -13.02 -8.06 -13.24
CA LEU A 126 -12.32 -9.07 -14.05
C LEU A 126 -12.95 -9.36 -15.41
N PRO A 127 -14.29 -9.36 -15.59
CA PRO A 127 -14.91 -9.55 -16.91
C PRO A 127 -14.58 -8.43 -17.91
N GLY A 128 -14.25 -7.22 -17.43
CA GLY A 128 -13.97 -6.06 -18.29
C GLY A 128 -15.20 -5.50 -19.02
N ASN A 129 -16.36 -5.52 -18.36
CA ASN A 129 -17.57 -4.87 -18.85
C ASN A 129 -17.43 -3.34 -18.81
N THR A 130 -18.29 -2.62 -19.53
CA THR A 130 -18.39 -1.15 -19.40
C THR A 130 -18.73 -0.78 -17.96
N LEU A 131 -18.07 0.24 -17.42
CA LEU A 131 -18.23 0.71 -16.04
C LEU A 131 -19.44 1.64 -15.90
N PRO A 132 -20.19 1.56 -14.78
CA PRO A 132 -20.11 0.53 -13.75
C PRO A 132 -20.64 -0.84 -14.27
N PRO A 133 -19.99 -1.96 -13.94
CA PRO A 133 -20.43 -3.29 -14.38
C PRO A 133 -21.69 -3.72 -13.61
N ILE A 134 -22.33 -4.81 -14.03
CA ILE A 134 -23.40 -5.44 -13.23
C ILE A 134 -22.78 -6.02 -11.95
N ASP A 135 -23.44 -5.79 -10.83
CA ASP A 135 -23.09 -6.33 -9.52
C ASP A 135 -23.30 -7.86 -9.49
N ASN A 136 -22.22 -8.60 -9.24
CA ASN A 136 -22.23 -10.06 -9.22
C ASN A 136 -23.02 -10.66 -8.04
N TRP A 137 -23.24 -9.92 -6.95
CA TRP A 137 -24.00 -10.36 -5.77
C TRP A 137 -25.45 -9.90 -5.76
N ASN A 138 -25.74 -8.78 -6.42
CA ASN A 138 -27.06 -8.18 -6.50
C ASN A 138 -27.46 -7.83 -7.96
N PRO A 139 -27.49 -8.79 -8.91
CA PRO A 139 -28.03 -8.53 -10.24
C PRO A 139 -29.53 -8.16 -10.18
N PRO A 140 -30.02 -7.24 -11.03
CA PRO A 140 -29.34 -6.61 -12.18
C PRO A 140 -28.73 -5.23 -11.86
N HIS A 141 -28.47 -4.91 -10.59
CA HIS A 141 -28.02 -3.58 -10.21
C HIS A 141 -26.58 -3.31 -10.66
N ALA A 142 -26.24 -2.03 -10.86
CA ALA A 142 -24.88 -1.63 -11.18
C ALA A 142 -23.99 -1.73 -9.93
N PHE A 143 -22.78 -2.24 -10.09
CA PHE A 143 -21.72 -2.18 -9.10
C PHE A 143 -21.09 -0.80 -9.12
N ASP A 144 -21.73 0.16 -8.45
CA ASP A 144 -21.27 1.54 -8.32
C ASP A 144 -20.73 1.76 -6.91
N PHE A 145 -19.40 1.87 -6.80
CA PHE A 145 -18.70 1.89 -5.53
C PHE A 145 -17.63 3.00 -5.50
N TYR A 146 -17.62 3.78 -4.42
CA TYR A 146 -16.94 5.09 -4.34
C TYR A 146 -15.39 5.06 -4.25
N TYR A 147 -14.77 3.89 -4.01
CA TYR A 147 -13.30 3.71 -4.08
C TYR A 147 -12.85 2.64 -5.11
N ALA A 148 -13.57 2.55 -6.22
CA ALA A 148 -13.39 1.56 -7.30
C ALA A 148 -11.97 1.41 -7.88
N PHE A 149 -11.16 2.49 -7.90
CA PHE A 149 -9.97 2.54 -8.75
C PHE A 149 -8.90 1.50 -8.36
N GLN A 150 -8.69 1.26 -7.07
CA GLN A 150 -7.71 0.28 -6.59
C GLN A 150 -8.07 -1.14 -7.04
N HIS A 151 -9.32 -1.56 -6.84
CA HIS A 151 -9.81 -2.89 -7.20
C HIS A 151 -9.85 -3.08 -8.72
N TYR A 152 -10.19 -2.03 -9.48
CA TYR A 152 -10.07 -2.03 -10.94
C TYR A 152 -8.61 -2.24 -11.39
N ALA A 153 -7.66 -1.51 -10.79
CA ALA A 153 -6.24 -1.65 -11.10
C ALA A 153 -5.70 -3.06 -10.80
N ALA A 154 -6.18 -3.70 -9.73
CA ALA A 154 -5.91 -5.11 -9.46
C ALA A 154 -6.46 -6.03 -10.56
N ALA A 155 -7.73 -5.86 -10.93
CA ALA A 155 -8.36 -6.66 -11.98
C ALA A 155 -7.65 -6.51 -13.34
N LEU A 156 -7.12 -5.33 -13.66
CA LEU A 156 -6.29 -5.10 -14.85
C LEU A 156 -5.08 -6.06 -14.93
N VAL A 157 -4.36 -6.24 -13.83
CA VAL A 157 -3.22 -7.18 -13.78
C VAL A 157 -3.71 -8.60 -14.05
N GLY A 158 -4.83 -8.99 -13.43
CA GLY A 158 -5.45 -10.30 -13.65
C GLY A 158 -5.86 -10.54 -15.10
N ARG A 159 -6.48 -9.55 -15.75
CA ARG A 159 -6.93 -9.64 -17.15
C ARG A 159 -5.77 -9.72 -18.15
N ILE A 160 -4.69 -8.96 -17.92
CA ILE A 160 -3.52 -8.96 -18.81
C ILE A 160 -2.75 -10.28 -18.71
N LEU A 161 -2.64 -10.86 -17.51
CA LEU A 161 -1.84 -12.07 -17.26
C LEU A 161 -2.67 -13.35 -17.18
N SER A 162 -3.99 -13.26 -17.34
CA SER A 162 -4.95 -14.37 -17.17
C SER A 162 -4.88 -15.06 -15.81
N PHE A 163 -4.76 -14.29 -14.74
CA PHE A 163 -4.82 -14.83 -13.39
C PHE A 163 -6.27 -15.10 -12.96
N ASP A 164 -6.46 -16.14 -12.14
CA ASP A 164 -7.70 -16.34 -11.40
C ASP A 164 -7.88 -15.23 -10.34
N PRO A 165 -9.11 -15.04 -9.78
CA PRO A 165 -9.37 -13.97 -8.81
C PRO A 165 -8.46 -14.01 -7.57
N GLY A 166 -8.16 -15.21 -7.04
CA GLY A 166 -7.32 -15.36 -5.85
C GLY A 166 -5.86 -15.03 -6.12
N THR A 167 -5.32 -15.48 -7.26
CA THR A 167 -3.97 -15.08 -7.69
C THR A 167 -3.89 -13.58 -7.97
N THR A 168 -4.91 -13.01 -8.62
CA THR A 168 -5.01 -11.57 -8.89
C THR A 168 -4.95 -10.76 -7.61
N TYR A 169 -5.76 -11.11 -6.60
CA TYR A 169 -5.76 -10.48 -5.28
C TYR A 169 -4.36 -10.49 -4.65
N ASN A 170 -3.74 -11.66 -4.56
CA ASN A 170 -2.46 -11.84 -3.88
C ASN A 170 -1.30 -11.10 -4.58
N VAL A 171 -1.26 -11.14 -5.92
CA VAL A 171 -0.25 -10.43 -6.71
C VAL A 171 -0.47 -8.92 -6.67
N ALA A 172 -1.71 -8.45 -6.79
CA ALA A 172 -2.03 -7.02 -6.71
C ALA A 172 -1.69 -6.45 -5.33
N PHE A 173 -1.97 -7.21 -4.25
CA PHE A 173 -1.56 -6.86 -2.90
C PHE A 173 -0.04 -6.70 -2.80
N ALA A 174 0.74 -7.68 -3.26
CA ALA A 174 2.20 -7.58 -3.26
C ALA A 174 2.70 -6.37 -4.09
N LEU A 175 2.04 -6.09 -5.22
CA LEU A 175 2.40 -4.98 -6.09
C LEU A 175 2.15 -3.63 -5.42
N ILE A 176 0.94 -3.33 -4.93
CA ILE A 176 0.65 -2.02 -4.33
C ILE A 176 1.53 -1.77 -3.09
N THR A 177 1.73 -2.81 -2.27
CA THR A 177 2.55 -2.72 -1.06
C THR A 177 4.02 -2.45 -1.41
N SER A 178 4.58 -3.15 -2.39
CA SER A 178 5.96 -2.92 -2.83
C SER A 178 6.16 -1.54 -3.47
N LEU A 179 5.17 -1.04 -4.23
CA LEU A 179 5.21 0.32 -4.76
C LEU A 179 5.28 1.35 -3.61
N THR A 180 4.45 1.20 -2.58
CA THR A 180 4.47 2.04 -1.37
C THR A 180 5.83 2.00 -0.68
N ILE A 181 6.40 0.81 -0.48
CA ILE A 181 7.74 0.63 0.11
C ILE A 181 8.82 1.34 -0.72
N THR A 182 8.78 1.21 -2.04
CA THR A 182 9.77 1.87 -2.90
C THR A 182 9.62 3.38 -2.96
N LEU A 183 8.41 3.91 -2.77
CA LEU A 183 8.18 5.35 -2.62
C LEU A 183 8.69 5.88 -1.29
N ALA A 184 8.53 5.15 -0.18
CA ALA A 184 9.21 5.48 1.08
C ALA A 184 10.73 5.54 0.90
N TRP A 185 11.31 4.57 0.19
CA TRP A 185 12.75 4.59 -0.12
C TRP A 185 13.14 5.81 -0.96
N SER A 186 12.33 6.17 -1.97
CA SER A 186 12.56 7.35 -2.82
C SER A 186 12.52 8.64 -1.99
N LEU A 187 11.48 8.81 -1.17
CA LEU A 187 11.32 9.94 -0.27
C LEU A 187 12.50 10.05 0.71
N ALA A 188 12.83 8.96 1.39
CA ALA A 188 13.95 8.91 2.33
C ALA A 188 15.29 9.23 1.64
N SER A 189 15.46 8.84 0.38
CA SER A 189 16.66 9.14 -0.40
C SER A 189 16.84 10.63 -0.73
N LYS A 190 15.80 11.46 -0.61
CA LYS A 190 15.91 12.92 -0.77
C LYS A 190 16.51 13.59 0.47
N PHE A 191 16.30 13.03 1.66
CA PHE A 191 16.71 13.64 2.94
C PHE A 191 17.86 12.90 3.65
N ILE A 192 18.02 11.60 3.37
CA ILE A 192 18.93 10.73 4.11
C ILE A 192 20.02 10.18 3.18
N LYS A 193 21.27 10.58 3.43
CA LYS A 193 22.45 10.06 2.71
C LYS A 193 22.79 8.62 3.14
N SER A 194 22.74 8.33 4.45
CA SER A 194 23.10 7.03 5.00
C SER A 194 22.16 5.92 4.53
N ARG A 195 22.73 4.86 3.93
CA ARG A 195 21.95 3.69 3.49
C ARG A 195 21.32 2.95 4.67
N ALA A 196 22.03 2.82 5.79
CA ALA A 196 21.53 2.13 6.97
C ALA A 196 20.30 2.83 7.56
N LEU A 197 20.32 4.16 7.68
CA LEU A 197 19.18 4.92 8.19
C LEU A 197 17.96 4.86 7.26
N LYS A 198 18.18 4.79 5.93
CA LYS A 198 17.09 4.56 4.98
C LYS A 198 16.46 3.19 5.14
N ILE A 199 17.29 2.16 5.28
CA ILE A 199 16.81 0.79 5.55
C ILE A 199 16.03 0.77 6.85
N LEU A 200 16.54 1.40 7.92
CA LEU A 200 15.86 1.48 9.20
C LEU A 200 14.50 2.16 9.07
N LEU A 201 14.41 3.33 8.44
CA LEU A 201 13.14 4.04 8.24
C LEU A 201 12.12 3.20 7.48
N VAL A 202 12.54 2.60 6.36
CA VAL A 202 11.66 1.76 5.54
C VAL A 202 11.24 0.50 6.31
N ALA A 203 12.16 -0.14 7.04
CA ALA A 203 11.86 -1.29 7.88
C ALA A 203 10.86 -0.91 8.98
N THR A 204 11.06 0.21 9.68
CA THR A 204 10.12 0.70 10.68
C THR A 204 8.74 0.95 10.09
N MET A 205 8.62 1.44 8.86
CA MET A 205 7.30 1.58 8.21
C MET A 205 6.66 0.22 7.87
N VAL A 206 7.44 -0.72 7.34
CA VAL A 206 6.95 -2.05 6.90
C VAL A 206 6.56 -2.93 8.07
N PHE A 207 7.37 -2.97 9.12
CA PHE A 207 7.14 -3.80 10.31
C PHE A 207 6.38 -3.06 11.41
N GLY A 208 6.16 -1.76 11.25
CA GLY A 208 5.82 -0.82 12.32
C GLY A 208 4.44 -0.97 12.90
N GLY A 209 4.28 -1.89 13.84
CA GLY A 209 3.53 -1.66 15.08
C GLY A 209 4.41 -0.97 16.14
N THR A 210 4.15 -1.20 17.42
CA THR A 210 4.98 -0.71 18.55
C THR A 210 6.41 -1.26 18.60
N GLY A 211 6.81 -2.09 17.63
CA GLY A 211 8.08 -2.79 17.60
C GLY A 211 8.14 -4.04 18.48
N ILE A 212 7.06 -4.33 19.24
CA ILE A 212 7.01 -5.49 20.14
C ILE A 212 6.59 -6.78 19.44
N SER A 213 6.20 -6.77 18.15
CA SER A 213 5.70 -7.99 17.47
C SER A 213 6.65 -9.18 17.57
N PRO A 214 7.99 -9.03 17.40
CA PRO A 214 8.93 -10.14 17.64
C PRO A 214 8.98 -10.59 19.11
N LEU A 215 8.63 -9.71 20.05
CA LEU A 215 8.61 -9.92 21.49
C LEU A 215 7.22 -10.30 22.03
N ALA A 216 6.20 -10.43 21.17
CA ALA A 216 4.82 -10.69 21.59
C ALA A 216 4.71 -12.02 22.37
N HIS A 217 5.52 -13.01 22.01
CA HIS A 217 5.64 -14.28 22.73
C HIS A 217 6.14 -14.14 24.19
N LEU A 218 6.76 -13.00 24.56
CA LEU A 218 7.15 -12.69 25.93
C LEU A 218 6.03 -11.98 26.70
N ALA A 219 5.10 -11.33 25.99
CA ALA A 219 4.00 -10.57 26.57
C ALA A 219 2.73 -11.39 26.79
N PHE A 220 2.60 -12.53 26.10
CA PHE A 220 1.43 -13.40 26.15
C PHE A 220 1.80 -14.88 26.31
N ASN A 221 1.04 -15.60 27.14
CA ASN A 221 1.16 -17.04 27.26
C ASN A 221 0.62 -17.74 25.99
N GLY A 222 1.18 -18.91 25.67
CA GLY A 222 0.66 -19.75 24.58
C GLY A 222 -0.76 -20.25 24.88
N VAL A 223 -1.49 -20.62 23.82
CA VAL A 223 -2.85 -21.16 23.94
C VAL A 223 -2.84 -22.51 24.66
N GLU A 224 -3.93 -22.85 25.34
CA GLU A 224 -4.08 -24.15 26.03
C GLU A 224 -3.68 -25.31 25.10
N PRO A 225 -2.88 -26.27 25.60
CA PRO A 225 -2.43 -27.41 24.81
C PRO A 225 -3.60 -28.23 24.28
N ALA A 226 -3.36 -29.05 23.26
CA ALA A 226 -4.36 -29.99 22.76
C ALA A 226 -4.91 -30.83 23.92
N LYS A 227 -6.25 -30.93 24.01
CA LYS A 227 -6.93 -31.67 25.09
C LYS A 227 -6.68 -33.17 25.01
N ASP A 228 -6.41 -33.66 23.82
CA ASP A 228 -6.09 -35.05 23.52
C ASP A 228 -5.22 -35.15 22.24
N ASP A 229 -4.75 -36.36 21.95
CA ASP A 229 -3.91 -36.67 20.78
C ASP A 229 -4.71 -36.91 19.49
N SER A 230 -6.01 -36.63 19.46
CA SER A 230 -6.80 -36.81 18.25
C SER A 230 -6.34 -35.84 17.16
N ALA A 231 -6.32 -36.30 15.91
CA ALA A 231 -5.94 -35.46 14.77
C ALA A 231 -6.83 -34.21 14.64
N GLN A 232 -8.09 -34.31 15.07
CA GLN A 232 -9.03 -33.19 15.09
C GLN A 232 -8.66 -32.15 16.14
N GLU A 233 -8.35 -32.57 17.37
CA GLU A 233 -7.96 -31.64 18.42
C GLU A 233 -6.58 -31.01 18.16
N GLN A 234 -5.65 -31.77 17.59
CA GLN A 234 -4.36 -31.24 17.13
C GLN A 234 -4.54 -30.16 16.06
N THR A 235 -5.45 -30.37 15.09
CA THR A 235 -5.78 -29.36 14.08
C THR A 235 -6.40 -28.12 14.71
N ARG A 236 -7.34 -28.28 15.66
CA ARG A 236 -7.95 -27.16 16.38
C ARG A 236 -6.93 -26.39 17.21
N TYR A 237 -6.01 -27.08 17.87
CA TYR A 237 -4.93 -26.47 18.63
C TYR A 237 -4.03 -25.61 17.73
N GLN A 238 -3.61 -26.12 16.56
CA GLN A 238 -2.85 -25.35 15.59
C GLN A 238 -3.62 -24.12 15.08
N GLN A 239 -4.92 -24.25 14.82
CA GLN A 239 -5.77 -23.12 14.43
C GLN A 239 -5.86 -22.06 15.53
N ARG A 240 -6.02 -22.49 16.80
CA ARG A 240 -6.01 -21.59 17.96
C ARG A 240 -4.67 -20.85 18.08
N GLN A 241 -3.54 -21.55 17.95
CA GLN A 241 -2.21 -20.92 17.97
C GLN A 241 -2.03 -19.88 16.86
N ALA A 242 -2.43 -20.21 15.64
CA ALA A 242 -2.33 -19.29 14.51
C ALA A 242 -3.22 -18.04 14.68
N HIS A 243 -4.44 -18.23 15.19
CA HIS A 243 -5.37 -17.14 15.48
C HIS A 243 -4.86 -16.21 16.58
N ASP A 244 -4.35 -16.76 17.68
CA ASP A 244 -3.77 -15.98 18.77
C ASP A 244 -2.52 -15.21 18.31
N ALA A 245 -1.62 -15.84 17.55
CA ALA A 245 -0.46 -15.16 16.99
C ALA A 245 -0.84 -13.99 16.06
N PHE A 246 -1.87 -14.19 15.22
CA PHE A 246 -2.41 -13.15 14.35
C PHE A 246 -3.04 -12.01 15.15
N LYS A 247 -3.87 -12.32 16.16
CA LYS A 247 -4.45 -11.33 17.08
C LYS A 247 -3.37 -10.52 17.80
N MET A 248 -2.33 -11.17 18.32
CA MET A 248 -1.22 -10.49 18.99
C MET A 248 -0.47 -9.53 18.07
N LEU A 249 -0.29 -9.90 16.81
CA LEU A 249 0.31 -9.03 15.82
C LEU A 249 -0.59 -7.82 15.48
N ILE A 250 -1.91 -8.02 15.46
CA ILE A 250 -2.87 -6.92 15.31
C ILE A 250 -2.81 -5.99 16.53
N TYR A 251 -2.82 -6.55 17.74
CA TYR A 251 -2.76 -5.81 18.99
C TYR A 251 -1.45 -5.05 19.14
N SER A 252 -0.31 -5.61 18.70
CA SER A 252 0.96 -4.89 18.73
C SER A 252 1.00 -3.68 17.80
N ALA A 253 0.09 -3.59 16.83
CA ALA A 253 0.00 -2.48 15.90
C ALA A 253 -1.07 -1.43 16.25
N ARG A 254 -2.07 -1.78 17.07
CA ARG A 254 -3.11 -0.85 17.56
C ARG A 254 -2.71 -0.31 18.95
N PHE A 255 -2.45 0.99 19.05
CA PHE A 255 -1.98 1.61 20.30
C PHE A 255 -3.10 1.86 21.33
N VAL A 256 -4.37 1.65 20.97
CA VAL A 256 -5.55 1.82 21.85
C VAL A 256 -6.64 0.84 21.39
N GLY A 257 -7.35 0.27 22.36
CA GLY A 257 -8.25 -0.89 22.27
C GLY A 257 -9.22 -0.93 21.09
N SER A 258 -9.63 -2.14 20.74
CA SER A 258 -10.84 -2.42 19.97
C SER A 258 -12.05 -2.54 20.90
N ARG A 259 -13.25 -2.58 20.32
CA ARG A 259 -14.51 -2.80 21.06
C ARG A 259 -14.53 -4.09 21.89
N GLU A 260 -13.61 -5.02 21.63
CA GLU A 260 -13.37 -6.24 22.41
C GLU A 260 -12.41 -6.02 23.59
N ASP A 261 -11.64 -4.93 23.61
CA ASP A 261 -10.56 -4.61 24.55
C ASP A 261 -11.02 -3.58 25.62
N VAL A 262 -12.14 -3.86 26.29
CA VAL A 262 -12.58 -3.05 27.44
C VAL A 262 -11.60 -3.21 28.60
N THR A 263 -10.90 -4.36 28.69
CA THR A 263 -9.76 -4.58 29.58
C THR A 263 -8.78 -5.59 28.96
N LEU A 264 -7.47 -5.42 29.15
CA LEU A 264 -6.49 -6.50 28.93
C LEU A 264 -6.66 -7.67 29.93
N ASP A 265 -7.47 -7.47 30.97
CA ASP A 265 -7.82 -8.50 31.95
C ASP A 265 -8.74 -9.58 31.36
N ASP A 266 -9.54 -9.24 30.34
CA ASP A 266 -10.37 -10.19 29.57
C ASP A 266 -9.57 -10.94 28.49
N VAL A 267 -8.32 -10.53 28.20
CA VAL A 267 -7.41 -11.29 27.33
C VAL A 267 -6.82 -12.44 28.15
N HIS A 268 -7.39 -13.64 27.95
CA HIS A 268 -7.13 -14.88 28.71
C HIS A 268 -5.65 -15.28 28.86
N ASN A 269 -4.73 -14.66 28.08
CA ASN A 269 -3.29 -14.99 28.01
C ASN A 269 -2.34 -13.82 28.35
N ALA A 270 -2.83 -12.68 28.88
CA ALA A 270 -1.99 -11.53 29.24
C ALA A 270 -1.06 -11.82 30.44
N THR A 271 0.25 -11.53 30.30
CA THR A 271 1.24 -11.67 31.39
C THR A 271 1.20 -10.51 32.39
N SER A 272 1.79 -10.70 33.58
CA SER A 272 1.94 -9.61 34.58
C SER A 272 2.69 -8.38 34.05
N LEU A 273 3.64 -8.59 33.13
CA LEU A 273 4.36 -7.50 32.46
C LEU A 273 3.42 -6.70 31.56
N SER A 274 2.60 -7.37 30.75
CA SER A 274 1.64 -6.71 29.86
C SER A 274 0.63 -5.86 30.63
N ARG A 275 0.13 -6.36 31.77
CA ARG A 275 -0.78 -5.64 32.67
C ARG A 275 -0.14 -4.41 33.33
N THR A 276 1.17 -4.46 33.56
CA THR A 276 1.92 -3.31 34.10
C THR A 276 2.12 -2.22 33.04
N ILE A 277 2.40 -2.60 31.80
CA ILE A 277 2.68 -1.66 30.71
C ILE A 277 1.39 -1.04 30.15
N PHE A 278 0.29 -1.81 30.16
CA PHE A 278 -1.00 -1.41 29.63
C PHE A 278 -2.11 -1.71 30.66
N PRO A 279 -2.19 -0.94 31.76
CA PRO A 279 -3.20 -1.17 32.78
C PRO A 279 -4.62 -0.92 32.22
N GLY A 280 -5.58 -1.75 32.63
CA GLY A 280 -7.00 -1.54 32.32
C GLY A 280 -7.51 -0.21 32.87
N THR A 281 -8.56 0.34 32.25
CA THR A 281 -9.27 1.49 32.81
C THR A 281 -10.27 1.00 33.85
N LEU A 282 -9.89 1.12 35.13
CA LEU A 282 -10.77 0.79 36.25
C LEU A 282 -11.91 1.82 36.34
N PRO A 283 -13.12 1.43 36.80
CA PRO A 283 -14.24 2.36 36.96
C PRO A 283 -13.91 3.60 37.81
N GLU A 284 -13.00 3.45 38.77
CA GLU A 284 -12.50 4.52 39.65
C GLU A 284 -11.45 5.43 39.01
N THR A 285 -10.84 5.05 37.88
CA THR A 285 -9.89 5.87 37.12
C THR A 285 -10.55 6.59 35.94
N LEU A 286 -11.86 6.40 35.73
CA LEU A 286 -12.62 7.09 34.69
C LEU A 286 -12.71 8.60 34.98
N PRO A 287 -12.44 9.49 34.00
CA PRO A 287 -12.54 10.93 34.18
C PRO A 287 -13.92 11.42 34.62
N LYS A 288 -14.98 10.68 34.28
CA LYS A 288 -16.36 10.93 34.71
C LYS A 288 -17.22 9.67 34.56
N LYS A 289 -18.31 9.60 35.32
CA LYS A 289 -19.34 8.55 35.17
C LYS A 289 -19.90 8.56 33.74
N GLY A 290 -19.89 7.41 33.07
CA GLY A 290 -20.31 7.28 31.67
C GLY A 290 -19.27 7.76 30.64
N TRP A 291 -18.01 7.91 31.04
CA TRP A 291 -16.92 8.09 30.09
C TRP A 291 -16.63 6.76 29.40
N GLU A 292 -16.70 6.76 28.07
CA GLU A 292 -16.25 5.65 27.24
C GLU A 292 -14.85 5.97 26.70
N ALA A 293 -13.95 5.00 26.77
CA ALA A 293 -12.64 5.11 26.15
C ALA A 293 -12.82 5.32 24.65
N ARG A 294 -12.28 6.43 24.12
CA ARG A 294 -12.27 6.64 22.67
C ARG A 294 -11.20 5.75 22.07
N GLU A 295 -11.64 4.76 21.32
CA GLU A 295 -10.78 3.99 20.45
C GLU A 295 -10.34 4.89 19.30
N LEU A 296 -9.04 5.16 19.21
CA LEU A 296 -8.43 5.69 18.01
C LEU A 296 -7.60 4.55 17.40
N PRO A 297 -8.24 3.55 16.75
CA PRO A 297 -7.51 2.49 16.11
C PRO A 297 -6.67 3.11 15.00
N MET A 298 -5.37 3.30 15.27
CA MET A 298 -4.44 3.79 14.28
C MET A 298 -3.97 2.61 13.45
N GLU A 299 -4.49 2.50 12.23
CA GLU A 299 -4.09 1.50 11.26
C GLU A 299 -2.86 2.01 10.50
N ASN A 300 -1.67 1.68 10.99
CA ASN A 300 -0.44 2.00 10.29
C ASN A 300 -0.22 1.07 9.06
N PHE A 301 0.78 1.39 8.24
CA PHE A 301 1.08 0.61 7.04
C PHE A 301 1.43 -0.85 7.35
N GLY A 302 2.20 -1.10 8.42
CA GLY A 302 2.56 -2.45 8.85
C GLY A 302 1.33 -3.29 9.24
N TYR A 303 0.38 -2.69 9.96
CA TYR A 303 -0.90 -3.29 10.30
C TYR A 303 -1.64 -3.75 9.04
N GLN A 304 -1.83 -2.85 8.07
CA GLN A 304 -2.49 -3.17 6.80
C GLN A 304 -1.76 -4.28 6.03
N PHE A 305 -0.42 -4.25 6.05
CA PHE A 305 0.40 -5.28 5.43
C PHE A 305 0.14 -6.68 6.03
N PHE A 306 0.13 -6.79 7.36
CA PHE A 306 -0.05 -8.08 8.02
C PHE A 306 -1.50 -8.55 8.09
N VAL A 307 -2.45 -7.64 8.19
CA VAL A 307 -3.88 -7.95 8.06
C VAL A 307 -4.15 -8.51 6.67
N GLY A 308 -3.47 -8.03 5.63
CA GLY A 308 -3.54 -8.66 4.32
C GLY A 308 -4.83 -8.37 3.54
N ASP A 309 -5.52 -7.29 3.92
CA ASP A 309 -6.72 -6.80 3.25
C ASP A 309 -6.30 -5.93 2.06
N TYR A 310 -6.86 -6.19 0.88
CA TYR A 310 -6.60 -5.39 -0.32
C TYR A 310 -7.51 -4.16 -0.36
N HIS A 311 -7.52 -3.42 0.75
CA HIS A 311 -8.51 -2.40 1.03
C HIS A 311 -7.98 -0.98 0.73
N PRO A 312 -8.84 0.06 0.56
CA PRO A 312 -8.45 1.44 0.26
C PRO A 312 -7.35 2.07 1.11
N PRO A 313 -7.15 1.74 2.41
CA PRO A 313 -6.01 2.24 3.17
C PRO A 313 -4.64 1.97 2.50
N LEU A 314 -4.46 0.84 1.80
CA LEU A 314 -3.24 0.56 1.05
C LEU A 314 -2.98 1.59 -0.06
N GLY A 315 -4.01 1.88 -0.86
CA GLY A 315 -3.97 2.93 -1.86
C GLY A 315 -3.77 4.32 -1.26
N GLY A 316 -4.33 4.56 -0.07
CA GLY A 316 -4.10 5.78 0.72
C GLY A 316 -2.63 5.97 1.07
N PHE A 317 -1.97 4.96 1.65
CA PHE A 317 -0.53 5.01 1.96
C PHE A 317 0.33 5.15 0.71
N PHE A 318 -0.02 4.43 -0.36
CA PHE A 318 0.65 4.54 -1.65
C PHE A 318 0.61 5.99 -2.18
N LEU A 319 -0.56 6.61 -2.21
CA LEU A 319 -0.74 7.97 -2.72
C LEU A 319 -0.15 9.03 -1.79
N LEU A 320 -0.17 8.82 -0.47
CA LEU A 320 0.51 9.68 0.50
C LEU A 320 2.01 9.74 0.20
N LEU A 321 2.69 8.58 0.14
CA LEU A 321 4.13 8.53 -0.13
C LEU A 321 4.48 8.98 -1.54
N PHE A 322 3.60 8.70 -2.51
CA PHE A 322 3.72 9.21 -3.87
C PHE A 322 3.75 10.75 -3.87
N THR A 323 2.78 11.36 -3.19
CA THR A 323 2.66 12.82 -3.08
C THR A 323 3.85 13.42 -2.36
N LEU A 324 4.24 12.87 -1.21
CA LEU A 324 5.41 13.34 -0.47
C LEU A 324 6.70 13.24 -1.30
N ALA A 325 6.90 12.14 -2.04
CA ALA A 325 8.05 11.97 -2.91
C ALA A 325 8.07 12.98 -4.08
N LEU A 326 6.90 13.32 -4.63
CA LEU A 326 6.77 14.38 -5.63
C LEU A 326 7.09 15.75 -5.04
N LEU A 327 6.52 16.09 -3.86
CA LEU A 327 6.80 17.34 -3.16
C LEU A 327 8.29 17.49 -2.86
N ALA A 328 8.92 16.46 -2.30
CA ALA A 328 10.36 16.46 -2.06
C ALA A 328 11.18 16.58 -3.35
N SER A 329 10.68 16.05 -4.47
CA SER A 329 11.34 16.20 -5.77
C SER A 329 11.17 17.61 -6.36
N ILE A 330 10.03 18.27 -6.13
CA ILE A 330 9.83 19.68 -6.48
C ILE A 330 10.87 20.55 -5.76
N GLU A 331 11.10 20.29 -4.47
CA GLU A 331 12.10 21.02 -3.67
C GLU A 331 13.54 20.85 -4.18
N SER A 332 13.84 19.75 -4.88
CA SER A 332 15.14 19.56 -5.55
C SER A 332 15.30 20.35 -6.87
N GLY A 333 14.28 21.07 -7.33
CA GLY A 333 14.33 21.95 -8.50
C GLY A 333 14.23 21.26 -9.87
N LEU A 334 14.05 19.93 -9.92
CA LEU A 334 13.99 19.17 -11.18
C LEU A 334 12.56 19.04 -11.69
N LYS A 335 12.32 19.42 -12.96
CA LYS A 335 11.05 19.22 -13.70
C LYS A 335 9.79 19.74 -12.97
N VAL A 336 9.94 20.87 -12.27
CA VAL A 336 8.96 21.42 -11.32
C VAL A 336 7.52 21.50 -11.85
N LYS A 337 7.30 22.02 -13.07
CA LYS A 337 5.94 22.20 -13.62
C LYS A 337 5.17 20.89 -13.78
N LEU A 338 5.83 19.86 -14.33
CA LEU A 338 5.21 18.55 -14.49
C LEU A 338 4.92 17.92 -13.13
N LEU A 339 5.86 18.01 -12.18
CA LEU A 339 5.66 17.47 -10.85
C LEU A 339 4.52 18.17 -10.12
N GLN A 340 4.38 19.49 -10.25
CA GLN A 340 3.24 20.25 -9.69
C GLN A 340 1.91 19.78 -10.28
N ALA A 341 1.85 19.53 -11.60
CA ALA A 341 0.65 18.98 -12.23
C ALA A 341 0.29 17.59 -11.68
N ILE A 342 1.29 16.71 -11.53
CA ILE A 342 1.08 15.35 -10.97
C ILE A 342 0.67 15.42 -9.50
N VAL A 343 1.24 16.34 -8.71
CA VAL A 343 0.82 16.58 -7.32
C VAL A 343 -0.64 17.03 -7.26
N GLY A 344 -1.06 17.98 -8.09
CA GLY A 344 -2.47 18.38 -8.18
C GLY A 344 -3.37 17.21 -8.56
N PHE A 345 -2.89 16.35 -9.47
CA PHE A 345 -3.59 15.15 -9.90
C PHE A 345 -3.73 14.07 -8.81
N SER A 346 -2.84 14.04 -7.80
CA SER A 346 -2.93 13.07 -6.70
C SER A 346 -4.23 13.18 -5.89
N VAL A 347 -4.84 14.37 -5.83
CA VAL A 347 -6.06 14.65 -5.07
C VAL A 347 -7.30 13.94 -5.64
N PRO A 348 -7.68 14.12 -6.92
CA PRO A 348 -8.79 13.37 -7.50
C PRO A 348 -8.51 11.87 -7.56
N VAL A 349 -7.25 11.43 -7.72
CA VAL A 349 -6.91 10.00 -7.65
C VAL A 349 -7.16 9.45 -6.24
N MET A 350 -6.83 10.20 -5.19
CA MET A 350 -7.17 9.82 -3.82
C MET A 350 -8.68 9.69 -3.63
N LEU A 351 -9.48 10.59 -4.20
CA LEU A 351 -10.94 10.53 -4.09
C LEU A 351 -11.51 9.18 -4.55
N ILE A 352 -11.06 8.69 -5.70
CA ILE A 352 -11.55 7.42 -6.29
C ILE A 352 -10.81 6.17 -5.81
N THR A 353 -9.73 6.34 -5.01
CA THR A 353 -8.92 5.25 -4.44
C THR A 353 -9.25 5.02 -2.97
N ASN A 354 -9.41 6.10 -2.21
CA ASN A 354 -9.73 6.13 -0.79
C ASN A 354 -10.38 7.48 -0.43
N THR A 355 -11.70 7.54 -0.63
CA THR A 355 -12.52 8.72 -0.34
C THR A 355 -12.44 9.17 1.11
N TRP A 356 -12.20 8.25 2.05
CA TRP A 356 -12.12 8.57 3.48
C TRP A 356 -10.88 9.41 3.81
N THR A 357 -9.77 9.20 3.12
CA THR A 357 -8.52 9.95 3.32
C THR A 357 -8.34 11.12 2.36
N PHE A 358 -9.24 11.29 1.39
CA PHE A 358 -9.22 12.41 0.44
C PHE A 358 -9.14 13.80 1.11
N PRO A 359 -9.89 14.11 2.19
CA PRO A 359 -9.77 15.40 2.86
C PRO A 359 -8.35 15.66 3.40
N LEU A 360 -7.71 14.63 3.95
CA LEU A 360 -6.34 14.73 4.46
C LEU A 360 -5.32 14.96 3.33
N GLN A 361 -5.54 14.32 2.18
CA GLN A 361 -4.73 14.56 0.98
C GLN A 361 -4.88 16.01 0.47
N GLY A 362 -6.09 16.54 0.47
CA GLY A 362 -6.36 17.94 0.15
C GLY A 362 -5.67 18.90 1.13
N LEU A 363 -5.76 18.62 2.43
CA LEU A 363 -5.08 19.39 3.48
C LEU A 363 -3.56 19.36 3.35
N LEU A 364 -2.97 18.20 3.03
CA LEU A 364 -1.53 18.09 2.77
C LEU A 364 -1.10 19.02 1.63
N LEU A 365 -1.82 18.99 0.50
CA LEU A 365 -1.49 19.81 -0.65
C LEU A 365 -1.68 21.30 -0.36
N MET A 366 -2.83 21.67 0.22
CA MET A 366 -3.10 23.07 0.56
C MET A 366 -2.12 23.60 1.60
N GLY A 367 -1.76 22.79 2.60
CA GLY A 367 -0.74 23.13 3.59
C GLY A 367 0.62 23.38 2.94
N TRP A 368 1.03 22.53 1.99
CA TRP A 368 2.26 22.76 1.22
C TRP A 368 2.19 24.05 0.37
N VAL A 369 1.08 24.31 -0.31
CA VAL A 369 0.88 25.55 -1.09
C VAL A 369 0.99 26.79 -0.20
N VAL A 370 0.31 26.80 0.96
CA VAL A 370 0.37 27.90 1.94
C VAL A 370 1.79 28.08 2.46
N TYR A 371 2.48 26.99 2.82
CA TYR A 371 3.88 27.02 3.25
C TYR A 371 4.79 27.65 2.18
N ARG A 372 4.65 27.25 0.91
CA ARG A 372 5.42 27.81 -0.21
C ARG A 372 5.12 29.28 -0.44
N TYR A 373 3.85 29.67 -0.37
CA TYR A 373 3.45 31.07 -0.49
C TYR A 373 4.07 31.93 0.62
N TRP A 374 3.99 31.45 1.87
CA TRP A 374 4.57 32.13 3.02
C TRP A 374 6.10 32.29 2.89
N LEU A 375 6.82 31.25 2.47
CA LEU A 375 8.26 31.35 2.21
C LEU A 375 8.58 32.36 1.10
N ALA A 376 7.80 32.39 0.02
CA ALA A 376 8.00 33.36 -1.06
C ALA A 376 7.79 34.80 -0.56
N CYS A 377 6.76 35.05 0.24
CA CYS A 377 6.52 36.35 0.86
C CYS A 377 7.67 36.77 1.80
N LEU A 378 8.19 35.85 2.63
CA LEU A 378 9.35 36.13 3.49
C LEU A 378 10.59 36.47 2.68
N PHE A 379 10.82 35.80 1.55
CA PHE A 379 11.97 36.04 0.68
C PHE A 379 11.88 37.41 -0.02
N ILE A 380 10.67 37.88 -0.34
CA ILE A 380 10.44 39.22 -0.88
C ILE A 380 10.73 40.29 0.18
N LEU A 381 10.39 40.04 1.45
CA LEU A 381 10.62 40.96 2.57
C LEU A 381 12.08 41.03 3.02
N SER A 382 12.92 40.05 2.67
CA SER A 382 14.34 40.01 3.00
C SER A 382 15.27 40.52 1.90
N LEU A 383 14.73 40.98 0.75
CA LEU A 383 15.52 41.70 -0.25
C LEU A 383 15.92 43.07 0.31
N PRO A 384 17.22 43.42 0.35
CA PRO A 384 17.63 44.74 0.77
C PRO A 384 17.05 45.77 -0.19
N ILE A 385 16.25 46.69 0.35
CA ILE A 385 15.85 47.92 -0.33
C ILE A 385 17.14 48.73 -0.53
N PHE A 386 17.82 48.52 -1.65
CA PHE A 386 18.87 49.43 -2.08
C PHE A 386 18.21 50.79 -2.34
N PRO A 387 18.64 51.87 -1.65
CA PRO A 387 18.18 53.20 -2.03
C PRO A 387 18.80 53.52 -3.39
N MET A 388 17.96 53.74 -4.40
CA MET A 388 18.39 54.41 -5.62
C MET A 388 18.78 55.84 -5.24
N ALA A 389 20.09 56.09 -5.14
CA ALA A 389 20.65 57.42 -5.17
C ALA A 389 20.75 57.86 -6.63
N HIS A 390 19.97 58.88 -7.00
CA HIS A 390 20.26 59.78 -8.10
C HIS A 390 20.10 61.21 -7.61
#